data_AF-A0A6D2I811-F1
#
_entry.id   AF-A0A6D2I811-F1
#
_cell.length_a   1.000
_cell.length_b   1.000
_cell.length_c   1.000
_cell.angle_alpha   90.00
_cell.angle_beta   90.00
_cell.angle_gamma   90.00
#
_symmetry.space_group_name_H-M   'P 1'
#
loop_
_entity.id
_entity.type
_entity.pdbx_description
1 polymer ?
#
loop_
_entity_poly.entity_id
_entity_poly.type
_entity_poly.pdbx_seq_one_letter_code
_entity_poly.pdbx_strand_id
1 'polypeptide(L)' 'MTPEAHAAAWNILKSAECILVPGGFGDRGVSGMVLAAKYARENKIPYLGICLGMQIAVIEFARSLVMLFTCLPV' A
#
# COMPACT_ATOMS: atom_id res chain seq x y z
N MET A 1 11.04 -9.14 10.82
CA MET A 1 11.50 -7.74 10.64
C MET A 1 11.65 -7.14 12.03
N THR A 2 12.76 -6.47 12.32
CA THR A 2 12.92 -5.84 13.64
C THR A 2 12.09 -4.54 13.71
N PRO A 3 11.64 -4.12 14.91
CA PRO A 3 10.87 -2.88 15.07
C PRO A 3 11.58 -1.64 14.51
N GLU A 4 12.90 -1.59 14.63
CA GLU A 4 13.73 -0.45 14.20
C GLU A 4 13.75 -0.35 12.68
N ALA A 5 13.90 -1.48 11.98
CA ALA A 5 13.88 -1.53 10.52
C ALA A 5 12.50 -1.12 9.98
N HIS A 6 11.42 -1.51 10.66
CA HIS A 6 10.06 -1.10 10.29
C HIS A 6 9.86 0.42 10.44
N ALA A 7 10.30 1.00 11.56
CA ALA A 7 10.20 2.44 11.82
C ALA A 7 11.00 3.26 10.79
N ALA A 8 12.22 2.82 10.48
CA ALA A 8 13.06 3.47 9.48
C ALA A 8 12.41 3.46 8.08
N ALA A 9 11.83 2.32 7.66
CA ALA A 9 11.15 2.21 6.38
C ALA A 9 9.95 3.17 6.26
N TRP A 10 9.17 3.32 7.33
CA TRP A 10 8.05 4.27 7.36
C TRP A 10 8.52 5.72 7.30
N ASN A 11 9.62 6.09 7.96
CA ASN A 11 10.15 7.44 7.87
C ASN A 11 10.56 7.79 6.44
N ILE A 12 11.19 6.85 5.72
CA ILE A 12 11.53 7.02 4.31
C ILE A 12 10.26 7.21 3.47
N LEU A 13 9.27 6.33 3.62
CA LEU A 13 8.00 6.41 2.88
C LEU A 13 7.28 7.75 3.12
N LYS A 14 7.25 8.24 4.37
CA LYS A 14 6.60 9.50 4.74
C LYS A 14 7.32 10.74 4.19
N SER A 15 8.64 10.64 3.97
CA SER A 15 9.44 11.71 3.35
C SER A 15 9.35 11.75 1.83
N ALA A 16 8.70 10.77 1.19
CA ALA A 16 8.63 10.69 -0.26
C ALA A 16 7.58 11.66 -0.85
N GLU A 17 7.93 12.32 -1.95
CA GLU A 17 7.02 13.19 -2.71
C GLU A 17 6.09 12.40 -3.65
N CYS A 18 6.43 11.15 -3.96
CA CYS A 18 5.66 10.24 -4.81
C CYS A 18 5.90 8.80 -4.36
N ILE A 19 4.86 7.96 -4.45
CA ILE A 19 4.90 6.54 -4.11
C ILE A 19 4.71 5.71 -5.38
N LEU A 20 5.71 4.89 -5.70
CA LEU A 20 5.65 3.91 -6.78
C LEU A 20 5.48 2.51 -6.19
N VAL A 21 4.40 1.84 -6.55
CA VAL A 21 4.22 0.41 -6.24
C VAL A 21 4.38 -0.40 -7.53
N PRO A 22 5.45 -1.21 -7.63
CA PRO A 22 5.73 -2.00 -8.82
C PRO A 22 4.82 -3.24 -8.91
N GLY A 23 5.04 -4.03 -9.97
CA GLY A 23 4.49 -5.37 -10.04
C GLY A 23 5.06 -6.30 -8.96
N GLY A 24 4.39 -7.43 -8.75
CA GLY A 24 4.82 -8.46 -7.81
C GLY A 24 4.10 -9.77 -8.11
N PHE A 25 4.57 -10.84 -7.48
CA PHE A 25 4.02 -12.19 -7.61
C PHE A 25 3.83 -12.81 -6.23
N GLY A 26 2.74 -13.56 -6.08
CA GLY A 26 2.35 -14.14 -4.80
C GLY A 26 1.79 -13.09 -3.81
N ASP A 27 1.69 -13.49 -2.55
CA ASP A 27 1.06 -12.74 -1.46
C ASP A 27 2.06 -11.96 -0.59
N ARG A 28 3.33 -12.37 -0.58
CA ARG A 28 4.38 -11.76 0.25
C ARG A 28 4.53 -10.27 -0.04
N GLY A 29 4.28 -9.45 0.98
CA GLY A 29 4.43 -8.00 0.94
C GLY A 29 3.20 -7.24 0.44
N VAL A 30 2.15 -7.94 -0.03
CA VAL A 30 0.90 -7.32 -0.51
C VAL A 30 0.25 -6.44 0.56
N SER A 31 0.19 -6.90 1.81
CA SER A 31 -0.39 -6.12 2.92
C SER A 31 0.36 -4.79 3.16
N GLY A 32 1.68 -4.81 3.05
CA GLY A 32 2.52 -3.60 3.13
C GLY A 32 2.26 -2.63 1.96
N MET A 33 2.08 -3.16 0.75
CA MET A 33 1.73 -2.35 -0.42
C MET A 33 0.36 -1.69 -0.26
N VAL A 34 -0.64 -2.40 0.27
CA VAL A 34 -1.97 -1.82 0.58
C VAL A 34 -1.85 -0.69 1.60
N LEU A 35 -1.02 -0.85 2.64
CA LEU A 35 -0.76 0.21 3.63
C LEU A 35 -0.08 1.43 3.00
N ALA A 36 0.86 1.23 2.08
CA ALA A 36 1.52 2.32 1.35
C ALA A 36 0.53 3.07 0.43
N ALA A 37 -0.32 2.33 -0.30
CA ALA A 37 -1.37 2.92 -1.14
C ALA A 37 -2.38 3.73 -0.30
N LYS A 38 -2.77 3.21 0.87
CA LYS A 38 -3.67 3.91 1.80
C LYS A 38 -3.04 5.20 2.29
N TYR A 39 -1.77 5.15 2.70
CA TYR A 39 -1.03 6.32 3.13
C TYR A 39 -0.96 7.38 2.02
N ALA A 40 -0.68 6.96 0.78
CA ALA A 40 -0.63 7.87 -0.36
C ALA A 40 -1.99 8.59 -0.57
N ARG A 41 -3.09 7.83 -0.56
CA ARG A 41 -4.45 8.37 -0.75
C ARG A 41 -4.85 9.34 0.37
N GLU A 42 -4.64 8.97 1.63
CA GLU A 42 -5.05 9.78 2.79
C GLU A 42 -4.26 11.09 2.89
N ASN A 43 -3.00 11.08 2.45
CA ASN A 43 -2.11 12.24 2.50
C ASN A 43 -2.00 12.98 1.16
N LYS A 44 -2.78 12.60 0.15
CA LYS A 44 -2.77 13.19 -1.20
C LYS A 44 -1.39 13.18 -1.85
N ILE A 45 -0.59 12.14 -1.59
CA ILE A 45 0.72 11.95 -2.22
C ILE A 45 0.51 11.27 -3.58
N PRO A 46 1.14 11.77 -4.66
CA PRO A 46 1.14 11.10 -5.96
C PRO A 46 1.48 9.61 -5.86
N TYR A 47 0.68 8.77 -6.51
CA TYR A 47 0.83 7.32 -6.49
C TYR A 47 0.84 6.78 -7.93
N LEU A 48 1.83 5.94 -8.25
CA LEU A 48 1.88 5.18 -9.50
C LEU A 48 1.89 3.69 -9.18
N GLY A 49 0.87 2.97 -9.66
CA GLY A 49 0.78 1.51 -9.53
C GLY A 49 1.04 0.82 -10.86
N ILE A 50 2.02 -0.09 -10.92
CA ILE A 50 2.33 -0.87 -12.12
C ILE A 50 1.85 -2.31 -11.91
N CYS A 51 1.04 -2.84 -12.83
CA CYS A 51 0.54 -4.21 -12.79
C CYS A 51 -0.16 -4.50 -11.44
N LEU A 52 0.44 -5.32 -10.57
CA LEU A 52 -0.07 -5.57 -9.23
C LEU A 52 -0.29 -4.27 -8.44
N GLY A 53 0.59 -3.27 -8.57
CA GLY A 53 0.43 -1.99 -7.88
C GLY A 53 -0.87 -1.24 -8.21
N MET A 54 -1.41 -1.42 -9.43
CA MET A 54 -2.74 -0.90 -9.78
C MET A 54 -3.85 -1.69 -9.08
N GLN A 55 -3.72 -3.03 -9.04
CA GLN A 55 -4.67 -3.89 -8.31
C GLN A 55 -4.70 -3.54 -6.82
N ILE A 56 -3.54 -3.29 -6.21
CA ILE A 56 -3.41 -2.84 -4.83
C ILE A 56 -4.17 -1.54 -4.59
N ALA A 57 -4.06 -0.56 -5.48
CA ALA A 57 -4.78 0.72 -5.34
C ALA A 57 -6.31 0.51 -5.37
N VAL A 58 -6.80 -0.34 -6.27
CA VAL A 58 -8.23 -0.68 -6.34
C VAL A 58 -8.69 -1.41 -5.08
N ILE A 59 -7.91 -2.38 -4.59
CA ILE A 59 -8.21 -3.12 -3.35
C ILE A 59 -8.25 -2.17 -2.15
N GLU A 60 -7.27 -1.28 -2.03
CA GLU A 60 -7.24 -0.27 -0.96
C GLU A 60 -8.46 0.63 -1.02
N PHE A 61 -8.79 1.17 -2.19
CA PHE A 61 -9.94 2.05 -2.38
C PHE A 61 -11.26 1.36 -2.00
N ALA A 62 -11.47 0.12 -2.47
CA ALA A 62 -12.67 -0.66 -2.17
C ALA A 62 -12.84 -0.93 -0.67
N ARG A 63 -11.74 -1.25 0.04
CA ARG A 63 -11.74 -1.50 1.49
C ARG A 63 -11.96 -0.23 2.31
N SER A 64 -11.39 0.89 1.88
CA SER A 64 -11.40 2.13 2.65
C SER A 64 -12.63 3.00 2.42
N LEU A 65 -13.14 3.06 1.19
CA LEU A 65 -14.19 4.03 0.81
C LEU A 65 -15.53 3.39 0.46
N VAL A 66 -15.52 2.18 -0.11
CA VAL A 66 -16.74 1.49 -0.56
C VAL A 66 -17.25 0.50 0.50
N MET A 67 -16.61 0.45 1.68
CA MET A 67 -16.93 -0.46 2.79
C MET A 67 -16.99 -1.94 2.37
N LEU A 68 -16.30 -2.29 1.28
CA LEU A 68 -16.26 -3.65 0.79
C LEU A 68 -15.25 -4.43 1.63
N PHE A 69 -15.75 -5.02 2.72
CA PHE A 69 -15.02 -6.05 3.45
C PHE A 69 -15.15 -7.35 2.67
N THR A 70 -14.09 -7.77 1.99
CA THR A 70 -14.02 -9.15 1.51
C THR A 70 -13.95 -10.06 2.73
N CYS A 71 -14.78 -11.10 2.78
CA CYS A 71 -14.65 -12.21 3.72
C CYS A 71 -13.38 -13.05 3.43
N LEU A 72 -12.22 -12.41 3.28
CA LEU A 72 -10.95 -13.12 3.30
C LEU A 72 -10.46 -13.11 4.76
N PRO A 73 -10.40 -14.28 5.43
CA PRO A 73 -9.61 -14.40 6.62
C PRO A 73 -8.16 -14.26 6.18
N VAL A 74 -7.56 -13.11 6.50
CA VAL A 74 -6.14 -13.13 6.86
C VAL A 74 -6.02 -13.70 8.26
#